data_AF-A0A1F6DA87-F1
#
_entry.id   AF-A0A1F6DA87-F1
#
_cell.length_a   1.000
_cell.length_b   1.000
_cell.length_c   1.000
_cell.angle_alpha   90.00
_cell.angle_beta   90.00
_cell.angle_gamma   90.00
#
_symmetry.space_group_name_H-M   'P 1'
#
loop_
_entity.id
_entity.type
_entity.pdbx_description
1 polymer ?
#
loop_
_entity_poly.entity_id
_entity_poly.type
_entity_poly.pdbx_seq_one_letter_code
_entity_poly.pdbx_strand_id
1 'polypeptide(L)'
;MKKHRKEEEFLEQARKIPNISLACEKTGLSRNTIYRWRKEDPEFAKRLDEALATGVESVNDLAESKLIAHLNNGNLRAIEYWLDNNKKKYARPRPKSFWEDIFRRDSPITAIKISVIDKEDPKKVEKAKQKIAKRHQDSASEST
;
A
#
# COMPACT_ATOMS: atom_id res chain seq x y z
N MET A 1 -38.56 -18.87 -8.03
CA MET A 1 -38.51 -17.45 -8.48
C MET A 1 -37.81 -16.50 -7.50
N LYS A 2 -38.07 -16.51 -6.18
CA LYS A 2 -37.45 -15.54 -5.22
C LYS A 2 -35.91 -15.61 -5.11
N LYS A 3 -35.31 -16.80 -5.23
CA LYS A 3 -33.83 -17.00 -5.16
C LYS A 3 -33.09 -16.21 -6.25
N HIS A 4 -33.49 -16.40 -7.51
CA HIS A 4 -32.83 -15.79 -8.66
C HIS A 4 -32.93 -14.25 -8.67
N ARG A 5 -34.02 -13.69 -8.11
CA ARG A 5 -34.15 -12.23 -8.00
C ARG A 5 -33.13 -11.63 -7.03
N LYS A 6 -32.99 -12.23 -5.84
CA LYS A 6 -32.04 -11.78 -4.82
C LYS A 6 -30.59 -11.97 -5.25
N GLU A 7 -30.33 -13.03 -6.00
CA GLU A 7 -29.03 -13.30 -6.61
C GLU A 7 -28.65 -12.21 -7.62
N GLU A 8 -29.55 -11.86 -8.54
CA GLU A 8 -29.28 -10.80 -9.52
C GLU A 8 -29.16 -9.41 -8.83
N GLU A 9 -30.05 -9.10 -7.87
CA GLU A 9 -29.94 -7.89 -7.03
C GLU A 9 -28.54 -7.80 -6.37
N PHE A 10 -27.99 -8.93 -5.90
CA PHE A 10 -26.68 -8.98 -5.27
C PHE A 10 -25.54 -8.78 -6.27
N LEU A 11 -25.61 -9.44 -7.43
CA LEU A 11 -24.62 -9.30 -8.49
C LEU A 11 -24.59 -7.86 -9.03
N GLU A 12 -25.75 -7.19 -9.15
CA GLU A 12 -25.81 -5.77 -9.52
C GLU A 12 -25.12 -4.86 -8.49
N GLN A 13 -25.23 -5.15 -7.20
CA GLN A 13 -24.49 -4.38 -6.19
C GLN A 13 -22.99 -4.65 -6.27
N ALA A 14 -22.59 -5.90 -6.51
CA ALA A 14 -21.19 -6.28 -6.67
C ALA A 14 -20.55 -5.64 -7.91
N ARG A 15 -21.30 -5.49 -9.01
CA ARG A 15 -20.87 -4.76 -10.22
C ARG A 15 -20.63 -3.26 -9.98
N LYS A 16 -21.26 -2.67 -8.96
CA LYS A 16 -21.07 -1.25 -8.62
C LYS A 16 -19.91 -1.05 -7.64
N ILE A 17 -19.84 -1.89 -6.62
CA ILE A 17 -18.80 -1.85 -5.59
C ILE A 17 -18.39 -3.29 -5.29
N PRO A 18 -17.12 -3.67 -5.47
CA PRO A 18 -16.63 -5.04 -5.30
C PRO A 18 -16.43 -5.38 -3.81
N ASN A 19 -17.47 -5.19 -3.00
CA ASN A 19 -17.49 -5.47 -1.57
C ASN A 19 -18.67 -6.37 -1.22
N ILE A 20 -18.37 -7.64 -0.92
CA ILE A 20 -19.37 -8.67 -0.61
C ILE A 20 -20.19 -8.29 0.63
N SER A 21 -19.58 -7.76 1.68
CA SER A 21 -20.27 -7.40 2.92
C SER A 21 -21.31 -6.30 2.67
N LEU A 22 -20.92 -5.25 1.94
CA LEU A 22 -21.81 -4.14 1.60
C LEU A 22 -22.94 -4.58 0.66
N ALA A 23 -22.63 -5.42 -0.33
CA ALA A 23 -23.64 -5.98 -1.23
C ALA A 23 -24.65 -6.88 -0.47
N CYS A 24 -24.17 -7.66 0.50
CA CYS A 24 -25.00 -8.46 1.39
C CYS A 24 -25.95 -7.59 2.22
N GLU A 25 -25.44 -6.52 2.83
CA GLU A 25 -26.23 -5.57 3.62
C GLU A 25 -27.34 -4.93 2.78
N LYS A 26 -27.01 -4.44 1.58
CA LYS A 26 -27.97 -3.80 0.67
C LYS A 26 -29.04 -4.74 0.13
N THR A 27 -28.73 -6.03 0.00
CA THR A 27 -29.68 -7.02 -0.52
C THR A 27 -30.43 -7.80 0.56
N GLY A 28 -30.03 -7.64 1.83
CA GLY A 28 -30.56 -8.40 2.96
C GLY A 28 -30.13 -9.88 2.93
N LEU A 29 -28.97 -10.18 2.34
CA LEU A 29 -28.39 -11.52 2.30
C LEU A 29 -27.32 -11.69 3.36
N SER A 30 -27.13 -12.92 3.84
CA SER A 30 -25.99 -13.25 4.70
C SER A 30 -24.76 -13.60 3.85
N ARG A 31 -23.57 -13.27 4.34
CA ARG A 31 -22.30 -13.68 3.69
C ARG A 31 -22.21 -15.20 3.53
N ASN A 32 -22.70 -15.96 4.50
CA ASN A 32 -22.74 -17.43 4.44
C ASN A 32 -23.57 -17.92 3.25
N THR A 33 -24.68 -17.24 2.93
CA THR A 33 -25.49 -17.57 1.76
C THR A 33 -24.68 -17.46 0.47
N ILE A 34 -23.92 -16.36 0.31
CA ILE A 34 -23.10 -16.13 -0.88
C ILE A 34 -21.97 -17.15 -0.98
N TYR A 35 -21.26 -17.43 0.12
CA TYR A 35 -20.19 -18.43 0.11
C TYR A 35 -20.70 -19.83 -0.18
N ARG A 36 -21.89 -20.18 0.32
CA ARG A 36 -22.54 -21.44 -0.01
C ARG A 36 -22.88 -21.51 -1.50
N TRP A 37 -23.49 -20.46 -2.06
CA TRP A 37 -23.82 -20.42 -3.49
C TRP A 37 -22.57 -20.52 -4.37
N ARG A 38 -21.48 -19.82 -4.01
CA ARG A 38 -20.20 -19.92 -4.72
C ARG A 38 -19.62 -21.33 -4.71
N LYS A 39 -19.88 -22.11 -3.65
CA LYS A 39 -19.41 -23.50 -3.53
C LYS A 39 -20.32 -24.50 -4.28
N GLU A 40 -21.62 -24.31 -4.20
CA GLU A 40 -22.63 -25.24 -4.73
C GLU A 40 -22.95 -25.00 -6.21
N ASP A 41 -22.73 -23.79 -6.71
CA ASP A 41 -23.08 -23.35 -8.06
C ASP A 41 -21.86 -22.71 -8.75
N PRO A 42 -21.12 -23.47 -9.58
CA PRO A 42 -19.97 -22.97 -10.33
C PRO A 42 -20.31 -21.84 -11.31
N GLU A 43 -21.53 -21.82 -11.85
CA GLU A 43 -21.97 -20.76 -12.78
C GLU A 43 -22.20 -19.45 -12.02
N PHE A 44 -22.80 -19.53 -10.83
CA PHE A 44 -22.87 -18.37 -9.92
C PHE A 44 -21.48 -17.87 -9.54
N ALA A 45 -20.53 -18.76 -9.25
CA ALA A 45 -19.16 -18.37 -8.91
C ALA A 45 -18.51 -17.56 -10.04
N LYS A 46 -18.66 -18.00 -11.29
CA LYS A 46 -18.16 -17.29 -12.46
C LYS A 46 -18.80 -15.92 -12.62
N ARG A 47 -20.14 -15.84 -12.54
CA ARG A 47 -20.89 -14.58 -12.62
C ARG A 47 -20.52 -13.62 -11.49
N LEU A 48 -20.24 -14.14 -10.29
CA LEU A 48 -19.76 -13.35 -9.16
C LEU A 48 -18.36 -12.78 -9.43
N ASP A 49 -17.43 -13.59 -9.92
CA ASP A 49 -16.08 -13.13 -10.22
C ASP A 49 -16.09 -12.07 -11.34
N GLU A 50 -16.92 -12.24 -12.38
CA GLU A 50 -17.15 -11.24 -13.43
C GLU A 50 -17.77 -9.94 -12.87
N ALA A 51 -18.76 -10.07 -11.97
CA ALA A 51 -19.37 -8.91 -11.32
C ALA A 51 -18.37 -8.14 -10.47
N LEU A 52 -17.51 -8.83 -9.70
CA LEU A 52 -16.47 -8.21 -8.90
C LEU A 52 -15.42 -7.52 -9.77
N ALA A 53 -15.00 -8.13 -10.88
CA ALA A 53 -14.09 -7.50 -11.83
C ALA A 53 -14.67 -6.20 -12.39
N THR A 54 -15.95 -6.22 -12.79
CA THR A 54 -16.67 -5.03 -13.27
C THR A 54 -16.78 -3.95 -12.18
N GLY A 55 -16.98 -4.37 -10.92
CA GLY A 55 -16.99 -3.48 -9.77
C GLY A 55 -15.65 -2.80 -9.53
N VAL A 56 -14.53 -3.50 -9.75
CA VAL A 56 -13.19 -2.91 -9.65
C VAL A 56 -13.02 -1.78 -10.66
N GLU A 57 -13.38 -2.01 -11.92
CA GLU A 57 -13.34 -0.96 -12.96
C GLU A 57 -14.23 0.23 -12.60
N SER A 58 -15.45 -0.01 -12.12
CA SER A 58 -16.36 1.06 -11.68
C SER A 58 -15.77 1.91 -10.54
N VAL A 59 -15.06 1.29 -9.60
CA VAL A 59 -14.38 2.01 -8.51
C VAL A 59 -13.14 2.74 -9.01
N ASN A 60 -12.42 2.20 -10.00
CA ASN A 60 -11.30 2.87 -10.65
C ASN A 60 -11.78 4.17 -11.32
N ASP A 61 -12.83 4.13 -12.13
CA ASP A 61 -13.43 5.31 -12.77
C ASP A 61 -13.83 6.39 -11.74
N LEU A 62 -14.41 5.95 -10.62
CA LEU A 62 -14.75 6.85 -9.52
C LEU A 62 -13.50 7.46 -8.88
N ALA A 63 -12.47 6.66 -8.65
CA ALA A 63 -11.20 7.12 -8.09
C ALA A 63 -10.51 8.13 -9.01
N GLU A 64 -10.51 7.90 -10.32
CA GLU A 64 -10.01 8.83 -11.33
C GLU A 64 -10.79 10.16 -11.30
N SER A 65 -12.11 10.09 -11.26
CA SER A 65 -12.97 11.27 -11.14
C SER A 65 -12.65 12.09 -9.89
N LYS A 66 -12.44 11.41 -8.75
CA LYS A 66 -12.03 12.07 -7.49
C LYS A 66 -10.63 12.64 -7.58
N LEU A 67 -9.69 11.95 -8.23
CA LEU A 67 -8.34 12.45 -8.46
C LEU A 67 -8.37 13.77 -9.22
N ILE A 68 -9.12 13.85 -10.33
CA ILE A 68 -9.28 15.07 -11.12
C ILE A 68 -9.88 16.21 -10.28
N ALA A 69 -10.92 15.93 -9.47
CA ALA A 69 -11.49 16.92 -8.56
C ALA A 69 -10.45 17.44 -7.56
N HIS A 70 -9.60 16.57 -7.00
CA HIS A 70 -8.51 16.96 -6.11
C HIS A 70 -7.41 17.76 -6.81
N LEU A 71 -7.10 17.46 -8.07
CA LEU A 71 -6.19 18.27 -8.89
C LEU A 71 -6.72 19.69 -9.05
N ASN A 72 -8.00 19.84 -9.39
CA ASN A 72 -8.66 21.15 -9.56
C ASN A 72 -8.67 21.95 -8.25
N ASN A 73 -8.78 21.28 -7.12
CA ASN A 73 -8.74 21.90 -5.79
C ASN A 73 -7.31 22.19 -5.29
N GLY A 74 -6.28 21.96 -6.10
CA GLY A 74 -4.88 22.25 -5.75
C GLY A 74 -4.27 21.30 -4.71
N ASN A 75 -4.81 20.07 -4.57
CA ASN A 75 -4.24 19.09 -3.66
C ASN A 75 -2.86 18.65 -4.16
N LEU A 76 -1.80 19.08 -3.46
CA LEU A 76 -0.41 18.81 -3.86
C LEU A 76 -0.12 17.30 -3.99
N ARG A 77 -0.66 16.47 -3.11
CA ARG A 77 -0.43 15.02 -3.14
C ARG A 77 -1.04 14.38 -4.40
N ALA A 78 -2.21 14.83 -4.82
CA ALA A 78 -2.84 14.39 -6.07
C ALA A 78 -2.03 14.83 -7.30
N ILE A 79 -1.53 16.07 -7.29
CA ILE A 79 -0.70 16.63 -8.37
C ILE A 79 0.61 15.85 -8.51
N GLU A 80 1.31 15.62 -7.40
CA GLU A 80 2.52 14.80 -7.37
C GLU A 80 2.25 13.40 -7.91
N TYR A 81 1.21 12.72 -7.40
CA TYR A 81 0.85 11.38 -7.85
C TYR A 81 0.59 11.33 -9.36
N TRP A 82 -0.16 12.28 -9.91
CA TRP A 82 -0.44 12.34 -11.34
C TRP A 82 0.84 12.54 -12.17
N LEU A 83 1.70 13.49 -11.78
CA LEU A 83 2.94 13.79 -12.50
C LEU A 83 3.93 12.63 -12.46
N ASP A 84 4.08 11.99 -11.30
CA ASP A 84 4.97 10.85 -11.09
C ASP A 84 4.65 9.68 -12.03
N ASN A 85 3.36 9.44 -12.32
CA ASN A 85 2.90 8.32 -13.13
C ASN A 85 2.75 8.65 -14.63
N ASN A 86 2.44 9.91 -14.98
CA ASN A 86 2.13 10.29 -16.37
C ASN A 86 3.26 11.02 -17.11
N LYS A 87 4.30 11.49 -16.40
CA LYS A 87 5.41 12.24 -17.01
C LYS A 87 6.76 11.70 -16.55
N LYS A 88 7.52 11.12 -17.49
CA LYS A 88 8.86 10.55 -17.24
C LYS A 88 9.84 11.48 -16.53
N LYS A 89 9.73 12.80 -16.73
CA LYS A 89 10.58 13.81 -16.07
C LYS A 89 10.38 13.85 -14.56
N TYR A 90 9.18 13.54 -14.08
CA TYR A 90 8.81 13.55 -12.67
C TYR A 90 8.75 12.14 -12.07
N ALA A 91 8.82 11.10 -12.91
CA ALA A 91 8.83 9.71 -12.46
C ALA A 91 9.97 9.49 -11.46
N ARG A 92 9.62 9.24 -10.20
CA ARG A 92 10.60 8.88 -9.17
C ARG A 92 11.19 7.52 -9.55
N PRO A 93 12.52 7.35 -9.52
CA PRO A 93 13.13 6.05 -9.79
C PRO A 93 12.66 5.06 -8.73
N ARG A 94 11.81 4.11 -9.14
CA ARG A 94 11.40 3.01 -8.28
C ARG A 94 12.65 2.14 -8.07
N PRO A 95 13.08 1.88 -6.82
CA PRO A 95 14.20 0.97 -6.61
C PRO A 95 13.82 -0.38 -7.23
N LYS A 96 14.73 -0.97 -8.04
CA LYS A 96 14.47 -2.25 -8.71
C LYS A 96 14.15 -3.37 -7.70
N SER A 97 14.71 -3.27 -6.50
CA SER A 97 14.40 -4.17 -5.39
C SER A 97 12.97 -4.04 -4.86
N PHE A 98 12.20 -3.02 -5.24
CA PHE A 98 10.83 -2.83 -4.74
C PHE A 98 9.94 -4.05 -5.03
N TRP A 99 10.01 -4.58 -6.25
CA TRP A 99 9.25 -5.78 -6.61
C TRP A 99 9.86 -7.03 -5.97
N GLU A 100 11.20 -7.14 -5.93
CA GLU A 100 11.91 -8.25 -5.27
C GLU A 100 11.54 -8.34 -3.78
N ASP A 101 11.42 -7.23 -3.07
CA ASP A 101 11.04 -7.17 -1.65
C ASP A 101 9.54 -7.46 -1.43
N ILE A 102 8.67 -7.12 -2.40
CA ILE A 102 7.24 -7.48 -2.33
C ILE A 102 7.05 -8.99 -2.56
N PHE A 103 7.73 -9.58 -3.53
CA PHE A 103 7.67 -11.02 -3.81
C PHE A 103 8.40 -11.85 -2.75
N ARG A 104 9.34 -11.27 -2.00
CA ARG A 104 9.93 -11.88 -0.80
C ARG A 104 8.98 -12.00 0.39
N ARG A 105 7.74 -11.49 0.33
CA ARG A 105 6.75 -11.72 1.42
C ARG A 105 6.35 -13.18 1.59
N ASP A 106 6.52 -14.01 0.56
CA ASP A 106 6.36 -15.47 0.65
C ASP A 106 7.66 -16.17 1.09
N SER A 107 8.78 -15.45 1.24
CA SER A 107 9.97 -15.99 1.87
C SER A 107 9.80 -15.91 3.39
N PRO A 108 9.88 -17.03 4.12
CA PRO A 108 9.81 -16.99 5.57
C PRO A 108 10.96 -16.12 6.11
N ILE A 109 10.67 -15.28 7.11
CA ILE A 109 11.71 -14.54 7.83
C ILE A 109 12.59 -15.58 8.53
N THR A 110 13.76 -15.86 7.95
CA THR A 110 14.66 -16.93 8.40
C THR A 110 15.58 -16.48 9.53
N ALA A 111 15.83 -15.17 9.67
CA ALA A 111 16.58 -14.61 10.79
C ALA A 111 16.23 -13.14 11.01
N ILE A 112 15.97 -12.76 12.26
CA ILE A 112 15.87 -11.37 12.69
C ILE A 112 17.17 -11.04 13.43
N LYS A 113 18.02 -10.20 12.82
CA LYS A 113 19.27 -9.74 13.46
C LYS A 113 19.01 -8.43 14.18
N ILE A 114 18.72 -8.51 15.47
CA ILE A 114 18.64 -7.33 16.33
C ILE A 114 20.08 -6.94 16.69
N SER A 115 20.59 -5.89 16.06
CA SER A 115 21.83 -5.26 16.50
C SER A 115 21.51 -4.33 17.66
N VAL A 116 21.82 -4.77 18.88
CA VAL A 116 21.95 -3.85 20.02
C VAL A 116 23.15 -2.98 19.71
N ILE A 117 22.91 -1.67 19.56
CA ILE A 117 23.99 -0.70 19.49
C ILE A 117 24.53 -0.60 20.91
N ASP A 118 25.53 -1.41 21.23
CA ASP A 118 26.30 -1.24 22.46
C ASP A 118 26.88 0.18 22.45
N LYS A 119 26.62 0.89 23.54
CA LYS A 119 27.12 2.24 23.78
C LYS A 119 28.64 2.26 23.57
N GLU A 120 29.03 2.87 22.46
CA GLU A 120 30.34 3.48 22.19
C GLU A 120 31.55 2.63 22.57
N ASP A 121 32.14 1.98 21.56
CA ASP A 121 33.51 1.46 21.57
C ASP A 121 34.45 2.41 22.37
N PRO A 122 34.98 2.00 23.53
CA PRO A 122 35.80 2.87 24.38
C PRO A 122 37.05 3.39 23.64
N LYS A 123 37.49 2.67 22.60
CA LYS A 123 38.60 3.06 21.71
C LYS A 123 38.27 4.26 20.80
N LYS A 124 37.00 4.50 20.45
CA LYS A 124 36.58 5.67 19.66
C LYS A 124 36.45 6.93 20.53
N VAL A 125 35.99 6.77 21.78
CA VAL A 125 35.89 7.87 22.76
C VAL A 125 37.28 8.40 23.13
N GLU A 126 38.25 7.50 23.35
CA GLU A 126 39.62 7.90 23.69
C GLU A 126 40.32 8.63 22.53
N LYS A 127 40.11 8.17 21.28
CA LYS A 127 40.58 8.88 20.09
C LYS A 127 39.94 10.26 19.91
N ALA A 128 38.66 10.42 20.27
CA ALA A 128 37.98 11.71 20.23
C ALA A 128 38.54 12.67 21.30
N LYS A 129 38.78 12.19 22.53
CA LYS A 129 39.40 12.97 23.62
C LYS A 129 40.82 13.42 23.28
N GLN A 130 41.64 12.53 22.72
CA GLN A 130 43.01 12.87 22.29
C GLN A 130 43.02 13.92 21.16
N LYS A 131 42.05 13.87 20.24
CA LYS A 131 41.93 14.85 19.15
C LYS A 131 41.48 16.23 19.63
N ILE A 132 40.66 16.28 20.68
CA ILE A 132 40.22 17.55 21.31
C ILE A 132 41.37 18.14 22.15
N ALA A 133 42.12 17.32 22.91
CA ALA A 133 43.27 17.78 23.68
C ALA A 133 44.37 18.39 22.79
N LYS A 134 44.62 17.80 21.60
CA LYS A 134 45.61 18.31 20.65
C LYS A 134 45.22 19.69 20.08
N ARG A 135 43.93 19.91 19.79
CA ARG A 135 43.42 21.21 19.32
C ARG A 135 43.63 22.35 20.32
N HIS A 136 43.55 22.06 21.62
CA HIS A 136 43.76 23.07 22.66
C HIS A 136 45.23 23.43 22.88
N GLN A 137 46.17 22.52 22.57
CA GLN A 137 47.60 22.82 22.59
C GLN A 137 48.02 23.66 21.37
N ASP A 138 47.50 23.35 20.18
CA ASP A 138 47.84 24.08 18.96
C ASP A 138 47.31 25.54 19.03
N SER A 139 46.12 25.77 19.60
CA SER A 139 45.55 27.12 19.79
C SER A 139 46.27 27.99 20.83
N ALA A 140 47.08 27.40 21.71
CA ALA A 140 47.84 28.14 22.73
C ALA A 140 49.25 28.55 22.25
N SER A 141 49.74 27.96 21.14
CA SER A 141 51.03 28.29 20.53
C SER A 141 50.98 29.34 19.43
N GLU A 142 49.79 29.74 18.97
CA GLU A 142 49.59 30.80 17.96
C GLU A 142 49.38 32.20 18.55
N SER A 143 49.41 32.34 19.89
CA SER A 143 49.23 33.62 20.60
C SER A 143 50.46 34.01 21.45
N THR A 144 51.67 33.73 20.97
CA THR A 144 52.92 34.32 21.50
C THR A 144 53.83 34.73 20.37
#